data_AF-A0A1F4V423-F1
#
_entry.id   AF-A0A1F4V423-F1
#
_cell.length_a   1.000
_cell.length_b   1.000
_cell.length_c   1.000
_cell.angle_alpha   90.00
_cell.angle_beta   90.00
_cell.angle_gamma   90.00
#
_symmetry.space_group_name_H-M   'P 1'
#
loop_
_entity.id
_entity.type
_entity.pdbx_description
1 polymer ?
#
loop_
_entity_poly.entity_id
_entity_poly.type
_entity_poly.pdbx_seq_one_letter_code
_entity_poly.pdbx_strand_id
1 'polypeptide(L)'
;MKKTTTRKTSGIKSKRNMVINISIVGDKDIKVLNNKYFERNYPTDVLSFNFNQVVDGEYYLGDVVVNKDQAERQCKDYGNDLEHEISELVAHGVLHLLGVHHEDDNDNRVHGVTT
;
A
#
# COMPACT_ATOMS: atom_id res chain seq x y z
N MET A 1 -0.25 50.94 -0.85
CA MET A 1 0.62 50.11 -1.71
C MET A 1 0.72 48.71 -1.09
N LYS A 2 0.11 47.69 -1.71
CA LYS A 2 0.14 46.31 -1.21
C LYS A 2 1.52 45.70 -1.52
N LYS A 3 2.26 45.27 -0.49
CA LYS A 3 3.51 44.52 -0.67
C LYS A 3 3.15 43.08 -1.02
N THR A 4 3.18 42.75 -2.30
CA THR A 4 3.05 41.36 -2.77
C THR A 4 4.36 40.64 -2.52
N THR A 5 4.40 39.83 -1.46
CA THR A 5 5.51 38.92 -1.19
C THR A 5 5.37 37.71 -2.11
N THR A 6 6.01 37.77 -3.28
CA THR A 6 6.10 36.63 -4.20
C THR A 6 7.11 35.62 -3.63
N ARG A 7 6.61 34.57 -2.97
CA ARG A 7 7.43 33.44 -2.54
C ARG A 7 7.74 32.59 -3.78
N LYS A 8 8.95 32.71 -4.34
CA LYS A 8 9.45 31.75 -5.35
C LYS A 8 9.56 30.39 -4.67
N THR A 9 8.58 29.50 -4.90
CA THR A 9 8.81 28.07 -4.69
C THR A 9 9.78 27.62 -5.78
N SER A 10 11.05 27.43 -5.40
CA SER A 10 12.02 26.76 -6.24
C SER A 10 11.42 25.43 -6.65
N GLY A 11 11.08 25.30 -7.94
CA GLY A 11 10.41 24.12 -8.47
C GLY A 11 11.22 22.87 -8.10
N ILE A 12 10.58 21.95 -7.37
CA ILE A 12 11.09 20.60 -7.20
C ILE A 12 10.94 19.91 -8.56
N LYS A 13 11.87 20.16 -9.47
CA LYS A 13 12.04 19.38 -10.69
C LYS A 13 13.03 18.27 -10.40
N SER A 14 12.53 17.18 -9.83
CA SER A 14 13.22 15.91 -9.90
C SER A 14 12.23 14.91 -10.50
N LYS A 15 12.31 14.68 -11.81
CA LYS A 15 11.71 13.49 -12.43
C LYS A 15 12.53 12.30 -11.96
N ARG A 16 12.28 11.81 -10.74
CA ARG A 16 12.72 10.48 -10.33
C ARG A 16 11.62 9.52 -10.70
N ASN A 17 11.96 8.49 -11.46
CA ASN A 17 11.06 7.35 -11.63
C ASN A 17 10.88 6.73 -10.24
N MET A 18 9.63 6.50 -9.87
CA MET A 18 9.27 5.84 -8.63
C MET A 18 8.74 4.45 -8.99
N VAL A 19 9.22 3.45 -8.27
CA VAL A 19 8.89 2.04 -8.49
C VAL A 19 8.12 1.54 -7.28
N ILE A 20 7.01 0.87 -7.56
CA ILE A 20 6.19 0.13 -6.60
C ILE A 20 6.02 -1.27 -7.20
N ASN A 21 6.31 -2.31 -6.43
CA ASN A 21 5.99 -3.67 -6.86
C ASN A 21 4.63 -4.07 -6.28
N ILE A 22 3.78 -4.66 -7.12
CA ILE A 22 2.49 -5.19 -6.71
C ILE A 22 2.53 -6.70 -6.91
N SER A 23 2.29 -7.46 -5.85
CA SER A 23 2.23 -8.92 -5.87
C SER A 23 0.84 -9.38 -5.47
N ILE A 24 0.21 -10.22 -6.28
CA ILE A 24 -1.09 -10.82 -5.98
C ILE A 24 -0.84 -12.27 -5.56
N VAL A 25 -1.25 -12.62 -4.35
CA VAL A 25 -0.99 -13.93 -3.73
C VAL A 25 -2.26 -14.49 -3.08
N GLY A 26 -2.21 -15.74 -2.62
CA GLY A 26 -3.30 -16.36 -1.84
C GLY A 26 -3.08 -16.29 -0.32
N ASP A 27 -4.06 -16.80 0.44
CA ASP A 27 -4.08 -16.80 1.90
C ASP A 27 -2.83 -17.42 2.52
N LYS A 28 -2.35 -18.51 1.92
CA LYS A 28 -1.18 -19.26 2.44
C LYS A 28 0.07 -18.40 2.43
N ASP A 29 0.34 -17.73 1.31
CA ASP A 29 1.56 -16.97 1.12
C ASP A 29 1.53 -15.67 1.94
N ILE A 30 0.39 -14.96 1.92
CA ILE A 30 0.29 -13.72 2.71
C ILE A 30 0.33 -13.99 4.21
N LYS A 31 -0.22 -15.13 4.69
CA LYS A 31 -0.12 -15.53 6.08
C LYS A 31 1.33 -15.79 6.49
N VAL A 32 2.12 -16.45 5.64
CA VAL A 32 3.56 -16.67 5.88
C VAL A 32 4.29 -15.34 5.99
N LEU A 33 4.00 -14.38 5.09
CA LEU A 33 4.59 -13.04 5.11
C LEU A 33 4.16 -12.26 6.36
N ASN A 34 2.87 -12.28 6.70
CA ASN A 34 2.32 -11.58 7.86
C ASN A 34 2.96 -12.08 9.16
N ASN A 35 3.13 -13.40 9.30
CA ASN A 35 3.80 -13.97 10.46
C ASN A 35 5.29 -13.62 10.48
N LYS A 36 5.96 -13.63 9.32
CA LYS A 36 7.41 -13.38 9.22
C LYS A 36 7.79 -11.95 9.57
N TYR A 37 7.00 -10.97 9.13
CA TYR A 37 7.35 -9.55 9.24
C TYR A 37 6.58 -8.80 10.33
N PHE A 38 5.41 -9.30 10.75
CA PHE A 38 4.54 -8.64 11.73
C PHE A 38 4.15 -9.53 12.92
N GLU A 39 4.70 -10.75 13.02
CA GLU A 39 4.40 -11.72 14.09
C GLU A 39 2.90 -12.07 14.21
N ARG A 40 2.16 -11.92 13.11
CA ARG A 40 0.71 -12.16 13.02
C ARG A 40 0.43 -13.44 12.23
N ASN A 41 -0.01 -14.49 12.92
CA ASN A 41 -0.24 -15.81 12.32
C ASN A 41 -1.64 -15.99 11.70
N TYR A 42 -2.08 -15.04 10.87
CA TYR A 42 -3.36 -15.10 10.15
C TYR A 42 -3.23 -14.41 8.77
N PRO A 43 -4.02 -14.80 7.76
CA PRO A 43 -4.02 -14.13 6.47
C PRO A 43 -4.61 -12.71 6.62
N THR A 44 -4.05 -11.75 5.90
CA THR A 44 -4.60 -10.38 5.81
C THR A 44 -5.07 -10.08 4.39
N ASP A 45 -5.71 -8.95 4.17
CA ASP A 45 -6.14 -8.43 2.88
C ASP A 45 -4.97 -7.87 2.05
N VAL A 46 -4.11 -7.04 2.66
CA VAL A 46 -2.95 -6.43 2.02
C VAL A 46 -1.79 -6.23 3.01
N LEU A 47 -0.55 -6.33 2.51
CA LEU A 47 0.66 -5.94 3.25
C LEU A 47 1.42 -4.91 2.44
N SER A 48 1.94 -3.88 3.12
CA SER A 48 2.72 -2.80 2.53
C SER A 48 4.12 -2.78 3.17
N PHE A 49 5.15 -2.97 2.35
CA PHE A 49 6.54 -2.98 2.78
C PHE A 49 7.21 -1.71 2.28
N ASN A 50 7.57 -0.82 3.20
CA ASN A 50 8.16 0.46 2.83
C ASN A 50 9.70 0.34 2.74
N PHE A 51 10.28 0.73 1.61
CA PHE A 51 11.74 0.68 1.41
C PHE A 51 12.37 2.08 1.34
N ASN A 52 11.70 3.05 0.73
CA ASN A 52 12.18 4.43 0.58
C ASN A 52 13.65 4.55 0.12
N GLN A 53 14.09 3.72 -0.84
CA GLN A 53 15.49 3.61 -1.23
C GLN A 53 15.73 3.85 -2.73
N VAL A 54 16.95 4.24 -3.10
CA VAL A 54 17.36 4.40 -4.51
C VAL A 54 18.23 3.21 -4.91
N VAL A 55 17.81 2.48 -5.94
CA VAL A 55 18.57 1.36 -6.54
C VAL A 55 18.68 1.62 -8.03
N ASP A 56 19.88 1.57 -8.58
CA ASP A 56 20.17 1.77 -10.01
C ASP A 56 19.55 3.04 -10.64
N GLY A 57 19.40 4.10 -9.82
CA GLY A 57 18.85 5.38 -10.26
C GLY A 57 17.31 5.49 -10.19
N GLU A 58 16.62 4.44 -9.78
CA GLU A 58 15.18 4.43 -9.54
C GLU A 58 14.85 4.50 -8.05
N TYR A 59 13.79 5.22 -7.70
CA TYR A 59 13.33 5.35 -6.31
C TYR A 59 12.29 4.27 -6.01
N TYR A 60 12.68 3.23 -5.26
CA TYR A 60 11.81 2.16 -4.82
C TYR A 60 11.05 2.63 -3.58
N LEU A 61 9.75 2.88 -3.75
CA LEU A 61 8.88 3.27 -2.66
C LEU A 61 8.62 2.08 -1.73
N GLY A 62 8.32 0.92 -2.32
CA GLY A 62 8.01 -0.28 -1.56
C GLY A 62 7.26 -1.34 -2.36
N ASP A 63 6.81 -2.36 -1.65
CA ASP A 63 6.02 -3.47 -2.18
C ASP A 63 4.62 -3.48 -1.57
N VAL A 64 3.62 -3.77 -2.39
CA VAL A 64 2.24 -4.03 -1.98
C VAL A 64 1.90 -5.48 -2.31
N VAL A 65 1.52 -6.26 -1.31
CA VAL A 65 1.14 -7.67 -1.45
C VAL A 65 -0.35 -7.82 -1.17
N VAL A 66 -1.13 -8.20 -2.18
CA VAL A 66 -2.59 -8.28 -2.13
C VAL A 66 -3.05 -9.74 -2.07
N ASN A 67 -3.98 -10.04 -1.17
CA ASN A 67 -4.57 -11.35 -1.02
C ASN A 67 -5.81 -11.52 -1.91
N LYS A 68 -5.65 -12.28 -3.00
CA LYS A 68 -6.73 -12.60 -3.93
C LYS A 68 -7.86 -13.39 -3.27
N ASP A 69 -7.53 -14.32 -2.38
CA ASP A 69 -8.54 -15.18 -1.74
C ASP A 69 -9.44 -14.34 -0.81
N GLN A 70 -8.87 -13.31 -0.17
CA GLN A 70 -9.63 -12.35 0.64
C GLN A 70 -10.49 -11.44 -0.24
N ALA A 71 -9.94 -10.93 -1.36
CA ALA A 71 -10.72 -10.15 -2.32
C ALA A 71 -11.91 -10.94 -2.86
N GLU A 72 -11.75 -12.23 -3.19
CA GLU A 72 -12.85 -13.09 -3.63
C GLU A 72 -13.94 -13.30 -2.56
N ARG A 73 -13.57 -13.27 -1.27
CA ARG A 73 -14.56 -13.28 -0.17
C ARG A 73 -15.30 -11.94 -0.10
N GLN A 74 -14.59 -10.82 -0.19
CA GLN A 74 -15.16 -9.47 -0.19
C GLN A 74 -16.11 -9.25 -1.38
N CYS A 75 -15.80 -9.75 -2.58
CA CYS A 75 -16.72 -9.70 -3.72
C CYS A 75 -18.09 -10.32 -3.40
N LYS A 76 -18.11 -11.43 -2.65
CA LYS A 76 -19.36 -12.11 -2.28
C LYS A 76 -20.14 -11.34 -1.22
N ASP A 77 -19.43 -10.66 -0.32
CA ASP A 77 -20.02 -9.91 0.79
C ASP A 77 -20.55 -8.54 0.34
N TYR A 78 -19.82 -7.86 -0.56
CA TYR A 78 -20.14 -6.51 -1.02
C TYR A 78 -20.80 -6.44 -2.39
N GLY A 79 -20.80 -7.54 -3.15
CA GLY A 79 -21.41 -7.61 -4.48
C GLY A 79 -20.59 -6.92 -5.58
N ASN A 80 -19.32 -6.64 -5.33
CA ASN A 80 -18.39 -6.04 -6.29
C ASN A 80 -17.72 -7.10 -7.17
N ASP A 81 -17.16 -6.68 -8.31
CA ASP A 81 -16.28 -7.52 -9.10
C ASP A 81 -14.87 -7.63 -8.48
N LEU A 82 -14.14 -8.67 -8.88
CA LEU A 82 -12.81 -8.96 -8.32
C LEU A 82 -11.77 -7.92 -8.71
N GLU A 83 -11.88 -7.32 -9.89
CA GLU A 83 -10.94 -6.31 -10.37
C GLU A 83 -11.07 -5.03 -9.53
N HIS A 84 -12.30 -4.64 -9.18
CA HIS A 84 -12.61 -3.55 -8.30
C HIS A 84 -12.03 -3.77 -6.90
N GLU A 85 -12.29 -4.92 -6.28
CA GLU A 85 -11.76 -5.23 -4.94
C GLU A 85 -10.22 -5.24 -4.91
N ILE A 86 -9.58 -5.86 -5.92
CA ILE A 86 -8.11 -5.84 -6.02
C ILE A 86 -7.61 -4.41 -6.21
N SER A 87 -8.28 -3.60 -7.02
CA SER A 87 -7.90 -2.20 -7.25
C SER A 87 -7.99 -1.35 -5.98
N GLU A 88 -9.04 -1.53 -5.19
CA GLU A 88 -9.21 -0.88 -3.88
C GLU A 88 -8.09 -1.30 -2.92
N LEU A 89 -7.78 -2.59 -2.83
CA LEU A 89 -6.70 -3.10 -1.97
C LEU A 89 -5.31 -2.59 -2.41
N VAL A 90 -5.05 -2.52 -3.72
CA VAL A 90 -3.82 -1.91 -4.24
C VAL A 90 -3.76 -0.42 -3.89
N ALA A 91 -4.83 0.32 -4.12
CA ALA A 91 -4.89 1.75 -3.81
C ALA A 91 -4.65 2.00 -2.32
N HIS A 92 -5.30 1.22 -1.46
CA HIS A 92 -5.10 1.24 -0.02
C HIS A 92 -3.64 0.95 0.37
N GLY A 93 -3.04 -0.11 -0.17
CA GLY A 93 -1.62 -0.44 0.06
C GLY A 93 -0.66 0.66 -0.42
N VAL A 94 -0.94 1.31 -1.55
CA VAL A 94 -0.13 2.44 -2.02
C VAL A 94 -0.29 3.67 -1.11
N LEU A 95 -1.48 3.96 -0.59
CA LEU A 95 -1.69 5.04 0.38
C LEU A 95 -0.88 4.83 1.65
N HIS A 96 -0.82 3.59 2.14
CA HIS A 96 0.05 3.19 3.24
C HIS A 96 1.53 3.45 2.95
N LEU A 97 2.02 3.10 1.76
CA LEU A 97 3.40 3.39 1.37
C LEU A 97 3.70 4.90 1.35
N LEU A 98 2.69 5.74 1.11
CA LEU A 98 2.80 7.21 1.15
C LEU A 98 2.66 7.80 2.56
N GLY A 99 2.48 6.98 3.59
CA GLY A 99 2.31 7.40 4.98
C GLY A 99 0.92 7.95 5.30
N VAL A 100 -0.07 7.66 4.46
CA VAL A 100 -1.49 7.93 4.75
C VAL A 100 -2.06 6.69 5.42
N HIS A 101 -2.35 6.80 6.72
CA HIS A 101 -2.92 5.73 7.54
C HIS A 101 -4.40 6.04 7.84
N HIS A 102 -5.23 5.01 7.89
CA HIS A 102 -6.59 5.12 8.42
C HIS A 102 -6.60 4.87 9.93
N GLU A 103 -7.53 5.51 10.63
CA GLU A 103 -7.66 5.39 12.09
C GLU A 103 -8.02 3.95 12.54
N ASP A 104 -8.61 3.14 11.65
CA ASP A 104 -9.04 1.76 11.89
C ASP A 104 -7.95 0.70 11.62
N ASP A 105 -6.75 1.08 11.13
CA ASP A 105 -5.64 0.15 10.84
C ASP A 105 -5.07 -0.54 12.11
N ASN A 106 -5.49 -0.06 13.29
CA ASN A 106 -5.15 -0.61 14.61
C ASN A 106 -6.20 -1.59 15.18
N ASP A 107 -7.37 -1.74 14.54
CA ASP A 107 -8.36 -2.73 14.96
C ASP A 107 -7.99 -4.11 14.39
N ASN A 108 -8.20 -5.19 15.15
CA ASN A 108 -7.92 -6.58 14.77
C ASN A 108 -8.77 -7.10 13.59
N ARG A 109 -9.37 -6.19 12.83
CA ARG A 109 -10.03 -6.46 11.56
C ARG A 109 -8.94 -6.64 10.52
N VAL A 110 -9.22 -7.49 9.55
CA VAL A 110 -8.28 -7.95 8.54
C VAL A 110 -8.01 -6.79 7.56
N HIS A 111 -7.23 -5.80 8.00
CA HIS A 111 -6.89 -4.57 7.29
C HIS A 111 -5.38 -4.43 7.11
N GLY A 112 -5.01 -3.65 6.09
CA GLY A 112 -3.66 -3.49 5.59
C GLY A 112 -2.63 -3.18 6.69
N VAL A 113 -1.46 -3.82 6.62
CA VAL A 113 -0.37 -3.57 7.58
C VAL A 113 0.81 -2.94 6.87
N THR A 114 1.43 -1.93 7.49
CA THR A 114 2.66 -1.30 7.01
C THR A 114 3.81 -1.60 7.98
N THR A 115 4.99 -1.94 7.44
CA THR A 115 6.25 -2.09 8.22
C THR A 115 6.74 -0.78 8.81
#